data_AF-Q2HED3-F1
#
_entry.id   AF-Q2HED3-F1
#
_cell.length_a   1.000
_cell.length_b   1.000
_cell.length_c   1.000
_cell.angle_alpha   90.00
_cell.angle_beta   90.00
_cell.angle_gamma   90.00
#
_symmetry.space_group_name_H-M   'P 1'
#
loop_
_entity.id
_entity.type
_entity.pdbx_description
1 polymer ?
#
loop_
_entity_poly.entity_id
_entity_poly.type
_entity_poly.pdbx_seq_one_letter_code
_entity_poly.pdbx_strand_id
1 'polypeptide(L)'
;MSQTEANPPQAAAAAASSAPFPPPTILTLSKCTLRNLHPADAAAIQAACDSPAMAKYMSYRFKSPYTMEDAHNWIAFASAFKAPGSDVVPSLAICDPVTNVPIGGIGIKVKTDVEEFCFEVGYWTEEKVWGKGIMTEALRAYSKDEKEGGD
;
A
#
# COMPACT_ATOMS: atom_id res chain seq x y z
N MET A 1 -11.54 29.78 -10.45
CA MET A 1 -12.59 29.18 -11.31
C MET A 1 -12.13 27.77 -11.66
N SER A 2 -12.96 26.79 -11.30
CA SER A 2 -12.96 25.36 -11.61
C SER A 2 -11.63 24.61 -11.65
N GLN A 3 -11.29 23.95 -10.53
CA GLN A 3 -10.54 22.70 -10.62
C GLN A 3 -11.52 21.61 -11.06
N THR A 4 -11.24 21.01 -12.21
CA THR A 4 -11.91 19.82 -12.71
C THR A 4 -11.69 18.68 -11.72
N GLU A 5 -12.76 18.28 -11.05
CA GLU A 5 -12.83 17.08 -10.22
C GLU A 5 -12.70 15.87 -11.15
N ALA A 6 -11.47 15.38 -11.30
CA ALA A 6 -11.18 14.17 -12.06
C ALA A 6 -11.69 12.97 -11.24
N ASN A 7 -12.92 12.57 -11.54
CA ASN A 7 -13.48 11.28 -11.13
C ASN A 7 -12.53 10.15 -11.58
N PRO A 8 -11.94 9.34 -10.67
CA PRO A 8 -11.17 8.18 -11.09
C PRO A 8 -12.09 7.12 -11.73
N PRO A 9 -11.58 6.30 -12.67
CA PRO A 9 -12.41 5.41 -13.45
C PRO A 9 -12.90 4.22 -12.61
N GLN A 10 -14.23 4.16 -12.44
CA GLN A 10 -15.04 3.03 -11.96
C GLN A 10 -14.65 1.65 -12.55
N ALA A 11 -13.84 1.61 -13.62
CA ALA A 11 -13.41 0.40 -14.31
C ALA A 11 -12.38 -0.45 -13.54
N ALA A 12 -11.51 0.13 -12.71
CA ALA A 12 -10.50 -0.66 -11.97
C ALA A 12 -11.11 -1.50 -10.83
N ALA A 13 -12.22 -1.04 -10.24
CA ALA A 13 -12.92 -1.74 -9.17
C ALA A 13 -13.63 -3.02 -9.66
N ALA A 14 -14.05 -3.08 -10.93
CA ALA A 14 -14.80 -4.21 -11.47
C ALA A 14 -13.93 -5.45 -11.77
N ALA A 15 -12.66 -5.27 -12.16
CA ALA A 15 -11.76 -6.38 -12.48
C ALA A 15 -11.24 -7.12 -11.22
N ALA A 16 -11.07 -6.40 -10.12
CA ALA A 16 -10.51 -6.92 -8.88
C ALA A 16 -11.47 -7.81 -8.06
N SER A 17 -12.73 -7.94 -8.47
CA SER A 17 -13.72 -8.83 -7.82
C SER A 17 -13.61 -10.31 -8.29
N SER A 18 -12.84 -10.58 -9.35
CA SER A 18 -12.70 -11.91 -9.95
C SER A 18 -11.35 -12.60 -9.70
N ALA A 19 -10.42 -11.91 -9.05
CA ALA A 19 -9.08 -12.42 -8.75
C ALA A 19 -9.11 -13.38 -7.55
N PRO A 20 -8.20 -14.38 -7.49
CA PRO A 20 -8.09 -15.27 -6.35
C PRO A 20 -7.72 -14.48 -5.08
N PHE A 21 -8.39 -14.81 -3.97
CA PHE A 21 -8.12 -14.24 -2.65
C PHE A 21 -7.61 -15.34 -1.70
N PRO A 22 -6.49 -15.12 -0.97
CA PRO A 22 -5.62 -13.95 -1.04
C PRO A 22 -4.82 -13.88 -2.36
N PRO A 23 -4.41 -12.67 -2.80
CA PRO A 23 -3.51 -12.52 -3.95
C PRO A 23 -2.19 -13.27 -3.74
N PRO A 24 -1.52 -13.72 -4.82
CA PRO A 24 -0.20 -14.35 -4.73
C PRO A 24 0.81 -13.46 -4.01
N THR A 25 1.60 -14.08 -3.12
CA THR A 25 2.72 -13.42 -2.46
C THR A 25 3.83 -13.10 -3.45
N ILE A 26 4.28 -11.85 -3.47
CA ILE A 26 5.39 -11.37 -4.29
C ILE A 26 6.71 -11.61 -3.56
N LEU A 27 6.77 -11.26 -2.27
CA LEU A 27 7.97 -11.46 -1.45
C LEU A 27 7.60 -12.11 -0.11
N THR A 28 8.35 -13.15 0.25
CA THR A 28 8.26 -13.79 1.57
C THR A 28 9.47 -13.40 2.38
N LEU A 29 9.24 -12.72 3.51
CA LEU A 29 10.28 -12.27 4.44
C LEU A 29 10.12 -13.00 5.78
N SER A 30 11.04 -12.77 6.71
CA SER A 30 11.06 -13.48 7.99
C SER A 30 9.90 -13.08 8.89
N LYS A 31 9.51 -11.80 8.89
CA LYS A 31 8.45 -11.26 9.76
C LYS A 31 7.16 -10.89 9.04
N CYS A 32 7.17 -10.84 7.71
CA CYS A 32 6.00 -10.45 6.92
C CYS A 32 6.07 -10.99 5.49
N THR A 33 4.95 -10.88 4.78
CA THR A 33 4.87 -11.13 3.34
C THR A 33 4.43 -9.85 2.64
N LEU A 34 4.88 -9.65 1.40
CA LEU A 34 4.45 -8.55 0.54
C LEU A 34 3.64 -9.12 -0.63
N ARG A 35 2.47 -8.54 -0.87
CA ARG A 35 1.58 -8.92 -1.98
C ARG A 35 0.81 -7.73 -2.52
N ASN A 36 0.20 -7.91 -3.68
CA ASN A 36 -0.75 -6.93 -4.21
C ASN A 36 -1.94 -6.76 -3.26
N LEU A 37 -2.51 -5.55 -3.30
CA LEU A 37 -3.75 -5.21 -2.61
C LEU A 37 -4.96 -5.85 -3.31
N HIS A 38 -5.96 -6.21 -2.53
CA HIS A 38 -7.22 -6.77 -2.99
C HIS A 38 -8.41 -6.01 -2.38
N PRO A 39 -9.54 -5.83 -3.07
CA PRO A 39 -10.72 -5.17 -2.50
C PRO A 39 -11.20 -5.80 -1.19
N ALA A 40 -11.07 -7.13 -1.06
CA ALA A 40 -11.42 -7.86 0.16
C ALA A 40 -10.53 -7.53 1.39
N ASP A 41 -9.41 -6.83 1.19
CA ASP A 41 -8.54 -6.36 2.28
C ASP A 41 -9.16 -5.20 3.06
N ALA A 42 -10.22 -4.56 2.54
CA ALA A 42 -10.77 -3.32 3.09
C ALA A 42 -11.14 -3.41 4.57
N ALA A 43 -11.75 -4.51 4.99
CA ALA A 43 -12.15 -4.70 6.38
C ALA A 43 -10.94 -4.79 7.33
N ALA A 44 -9.89 -5.50 6.91
CA ALA A 44 -8.66 -5.63 7.68
C ALA A 44 -7.88 -4.31 7.73
N ILE A 45 -7.78 -3.60 6.59
CA ILE A 45 -7.14 -2.28 6.53
C ILE A 45 -7.88 -1.26 7.38
N GLN A 46 -9.22 -1.21 7.31
CA GLN A 46 -10.01 -0.30 8.14
C GLN A 46 -9.74 -0.56 9.62
N ALA A 47 -9.82 -1.81 10.06
CA ALA A 47 -9.56 -2.17 11.45
C ALA A 47 -8.13 -1.85 11.91
N ALA A 48 -7.15 -1.98 11.02
CA ALA A 48 -5.75 -1.65 11.29
C ALA A 48 -5.49 -0.13 11.33
N CYS A 49 -6.19 0.65 10.51
CA CYS A 49 -6.04 2.10 10.39
C CYS A 49 -6.91 2.88 11.38
N ASP A 50 -8.01 2.32 11.88
CA ASP A 50 -8.93 2.98 12.83
C ASP A 50 -8.40 2.97 14.27
N SER A 51 -7.13 3.33 14.45
CA SER A 51 -6.52 3.62 15.74
C SER A 51 -6.21 5.12 15.82
N PRO A 52 -6.59 5.83 16.91
CA PRO A 52 -6.20 7.22 17.13
C PRO A 52 -4.68 7.42 17.14
N ALA A 53 -3.90 6.39 17.51
CA ALA A 53 -2.45 6.45 17.49
C ALA A 53 -1.89 6.57 16.06
N MET A 54 -2.55 5.93 15.08
CA MET A 54 -2.16 6.01 13.66
C MET A 54 -2.20 7.44 13.14
N ALA A 55 -3.31 8.15 13.43
CA ALA A 55 -3.55 9.50 12.92
C ALA A 55 -2.44 10.49 13.31
N LYS A 56 -1.79 10.28 14.46
CA LYS A 56 -0.67 11.12 14.94
C LYS A 56 0.56 11.07 14.02
N TYR A 57 0.76 9.97 13.30
CA TYR A 57 1.94 9.75 12.45
C TYR A 57 1.62 9.79 10.95
N MET A 58 0.38 10.08 10.59
CA MET A 58 -0.09 10.11 9.20
C MET A 58 -0.24 11.55 8.69
N SER A 59 -0.27 11.70 7.36
CA SER A 59 -0.53 13.00 6.73
C SER A 59 -1.97 13.47 6.99
N TYR A 60 -2.24 14.77 6.79
CA TYR A 60 -3.58 15.36 6.94
C TYR A 60 -4.67 14.71 6.06
N ARG A 61 -4.29 13.98 5.00
CA ARG A 61 -5.23 13.20 4.18
C ARG A 61 -5.80 11.98 4.91
N PHE A 62 -5.14 11.52 5.96
CA PHE A 62 -5.59 10.39 6.76
C PHE A 62 -6.66 10.87 7.74
N LYS A 63 -7.89 10.37 7.55
CA LYS A 63 -9.01 10.73 8.41
C LYS A 63 -8.98 9.89 9.69
N SER A 64 -9.44 10.50 10.77
CA SER A 64 -9.62 9.85 12.07
C SER A 64 -10.96 10.33 12.65
N PRO A 65 -11.97 9.46 12.83
CA PRO A 65 -11.95 8.00 12.63
C PRO A 65 -11.71 7.57 11.17
N TYR A 66 -11.15 6.38 10.97
CA TYR A 66 -10.85 5.85 9.63
C TYR A 66 -12.00 4.95 9.19
N THR A 67 -12.68 5.32 8.10
CA THR A 67 -13.92 4.65 7.68
C THR A 67 -13.67 3.50 6.69
N MET A 68 -14.67 2.63 6.51
CA MET A 68 -14.64 1.60 5.45
C MET A 68 -14.53 2.21 4.05
N GLU A 69 -15.13 3.38 3.84
CA GLU A 69 -15.01 4.10 2.58
C GLU A 69 -13.57 4.58 2.33
N ASP A 70 -12.90 5.07 3.38
CA ASP A 70 -11.49 5.47 3.29
C ASP A 70 -10.59 4.28 2.94
N ALA A 71 -10.88 3.09 3.49
CA ALA A 71 -10.15 1.85 3.14
C ALA A 71 -10.34 1.46 1.66
N HIS A 72 -11.58 1.48 1.15
CA HIS A 72 -11.86 1.21 -0.25
C HIS A 72 -11.17 2.23 -1.17
N ASN A 73 -11.27 3.53 -0.83
CA ASN A 73 -10.64 4.61 -1.57
C ASN A 73 -9.11 4.44 -1.62
N TRP A 74 -8.51 4.04 -0.49
CA TRP A 74 -7.08 3.79 -0.44
C TRP A 74 -6.67 2.58 -1.28
N ILE A 75 -7.38 1.45 -1.21
CA ILE A 75 -7.10 0.27 -2.05
C ILE A 75 -7.23 0.64 -3.53
N ALA A 76 -8.28 1.35 -3.92
CA ALA A 76 -8.49 1.76 -5.30
C ALA A 76 -7.37 2.68 -5.79
N PHE A 77 -7.01 3.69 -5.00
CA PHE A 77 -5.90 4.59 -5.29
C PHE A 77 -4.57 3.84 -5.43
N ALA A 78 -4.24 3.01 -4.45
CA ALA A 78 -2.98 2.27 -4.38
C ALA A 78 -2.85 1.25 -5.51
N SER A 79 -3.95 0.61 -5.92
CA SER A 79 -3.97 -0.40 -6.99
C SER A 79 -4.00 0.23 -8.39
N ALA A 80 -4.52 1.45 -8.54
CA ALA A 80 -4.59 2.14 -9.82
C ALA A 80 -3.27 2.83 -10.20
N PHE A 81 -2.42 3.14 -9.22
CA PHE A 81 -1.16 3.83 -9.46
C PHE A 81 -0.15 2.89 -10.12
N LYS A 82 0.39 3.32 -11.26
CA LYS A 82 1.52 2.70 -11.97
C LYS A 82 2.66 3.69 -12.04
N ALA A 83 3.88 3.24 -11.76
CA ALA A 83 5.05 4.09 -11.95
C ALA A 83 5.26 4.34 -13.46
N PRO A 84 5.65 5.56 -13.89
CA PRO A 84 5.94 5.84 -15.30
C PRO A 84 6.92 4.84 -15.89
N GLY A 85 6.59 4.25 -17.03
CA GLY A 85 7.43 3.24 -17.70
C GLY A 85 7.43 1.85 -17.04
N SER A 86 6.55 1.59 -16.06
CA SER A 86 6.39 0.27 -15.43
C SER A 86 4.92 -0.14 -15.38
N ASP A 87 4.67 -1.41 -15.66
CA ASP A 87 3.35 -2.03 -15.44
C ASP A 87 3.18 -2.56 -14.00
N VAL A 88 4.22 -2.45 -13.17
CA VAL A 88 4.19 -2.91 -11.78
C VAL A 88 3.46 -1.88 -10.92
N VAL A 89 2.47 -2.35 -10.17
CA VAL A 89 1.81 -1.58 -9.10
C VAL A 89 2.80 -1.49 -7.95
N PRO A 90 3.29 -0.29 -7.60
CA PRO A 90 4.33 -0.17 -6.60
C PRO A 90 3.78 -0.21 -5.17
N SER A 91 2.47 -0.08 -4.99
CA SER A 91 1.84 -0.17 -3.66
C SER A 91 1.53 -1.62 -3.30
N LEU A 92 2.15 -2.11 -2.24
CA LEU A 92 2.00 -3.47 -1.74
C LEU A 92 1.38 -3.47 -0.35
N ALA A 93 0.58 -4.50 -0.08
CA ALA A 93 0.15 -4.85 1.27
C ALA A 93 1.29 -5.55 2.01
N ILE A 94 1.52 -5.14 3.25
CA ILE A 94 2.37 -5.87 4.20
C ILE A 94 1.44 -6.77 5.00
N CYS A 95 1.63 -8.08 4.86
CA CYS A 95 0.75 -9.08 5.44
C CYS A 95 1.45 -9.89 6.53
N ASP A 96 0.68 -10.29 7.53
CA ASP A 96 1.10 -11.29 8.50
C ASP A 96 1.40 -12.61 7.76
N PRO A 97 2.55 -13.24 7.99
CA PRO A 97 3.01 -14.37 7.20
C PRO A 97 2.20 -15.65 7.45
N VAL A 98 1.44 -15.73 8.55
CA VAL A 98 0.64 -16.90 8.92
C VAL A 98 -0.81 -16.74 8.44
N THR A 99 -1.40 -15.57 8.70
CA THR A 99 -2.83 -15.32 8.44
C THR A 99 -3.09 -14.69 7.07
N ASN A 100 -2.05 -14.17 6.40
CA ASN A 100 -2.15 -13.40 5.15
C ASN A 100 -2.99 -12.11 5.28
N VAL A 101 -3.32 -11.70 6.50
CA VAL A 101 -4.08 -10.48 6.79
C VAL A 101 -3.16 -9.27 6.61
N PRO A 102 -3.61 -8.22 5.92
CA PRO A 102 -2.84 -6.98 5.79
C PRO A 102 -2.73 -6.28 7.14
N ILE A 103 -1.49 -6.08 7.59
CA ILE A 103 -1.10 -5.39 8.82
C ILE A 103 -0.37 -4.07 8.52
N GLY A 104 -0.27 -3.70 7.25
CA GLY A 104 0.40 -2.49 6.80
C GLY A 104 0.36 -2.32 5.28
N GLY A 105 0.94 -1.24 4.81
CA GLY A 105 1.10 -0.95 3.39
C GLY A 105 2.40 -0.20 3.14
N ILE A 106 2.99 -0.41 1.98
CA ILE A 106 4.19 0.29 1.49
C ILE A 106 4.02 0.63 0.02
N GLY A 107 4.48 1.80 -0.39
CA GLY A 107 4.48 2.20 -1.80
C GLY A 107 5.30 3.45 -2.05
N ILE A 108 5.44 3.82 -3.31
CA ILE A 108 6.09 5.07 -3.71
C ILE A 108 5.10 6.05 -4.31
N LYS A 109 5.40 7.33 -4.16
CA LYS A 109 4.83 8.42 -4.94
C LYS A 109 5.93 9.02 -5.80
N VAL A 110 5.71 9.03 -7.09
CA VAL A 110 6.58 9.74 -8.04
C VAL A 110 6.33 11.23 -7.87
N LYS A 111 7.40 12.02 -7.78
CA LYS A 111 7.32 13.48 -7.73
C LYS A 111 7.33 14.05 -9.15
N THR A 112 7.04 15.33 -9.31
CA THR A 112 6.86 15.96 -10.63
C THR A 112 7.74 17.20 -10.77
N ASP A 113 7.88 17.70 -11.99
CA ASP A 113 8.67 18.92 -12.30
C ASP A 113 10.15 18.75 -11.90
N VAL A 114 10.74 19.69 -11.17
CA VAL A 114 12.14 19.64 -10.73
C VAL A 114 12.50 18.41 -9.89
N GLU A 115 11.49 17.69 -9.37
CA GLU A 115 11.64 16.48 -8.58
C GLU A 115 11.32 15.20 -9.39
N GLU A 116 11.23 15.24 -10.72
CA GLU A 116 10.79 14.10 -11.55
C GLU A 116 11.63 12.80 -11.38
N PHE A 117 12.87 12.93 -10.90
CA PHE A 117 13.75 11.80 -10.59
C PHE A 117 13.72 11.36 -9.12
N CYS A 118 12.84 11.96 -8.30
CA CYS A 118 12.68 11.67 -6.89
C CYS A 118 11.42 10.83 -6.64
N PHE A 119 11.54 9.90 -5.69
CA PHE A 119 10.43 9.10 -5.19
C PHE A 119 10.28 9.28 -3.68
N GLU A 120 9.05 9.46 -3.22
CA GLU A 120 8.72 9.41 -1.79
C GLU A 120 8.20 8.02 -1.46
N VAL A 121 8.87 7.32 -0.55
CA VAL A 121 8.34 6.08 0.02
C VAL A 121 7.35 6.42 1.13
N GLY A 122 6.11 5.99 0.98
CA GLY A 122 5.08 6.07 2.01
C GLY A 122 4.79 4.68 2.57
N TYR A 123 4.68 4.57 3.88
CA TYR A 123 4.32 3.31 4.53
C TYR A 123 3.50 3.52 5.80
N TRP A 124 2.83 2.46 6.23
CA TRP A 124 2.10 2.41 7.49
C TRP A 124 2.03 0.94 7.99
N THR A 125 1.86 0.76 9.29
CA THR A 125 1.62 -0.55 9.94
C THR A 125 0.63 -0.38 11.07
N GLU A 126 -0.16 -1.41 11.37
CA GLU A 126 -1.07 -1.41 12.50
C GLU A 126 -0.32 -1.20 13.83
N GLU A 127 -0.99 -0.56 14.78
CA GLU A 127 -0.40 -0.24 16.09
C GLU A 127 0.11 -1.48 16.83
N LYS A 128 -0.63 -2.61 16.74
CA LYS A 128 -0.33 -3.86 17.46
C LYS A 128 1.00 -4.50 17.04
N VAL A 129 1.57 -4.09 15.91
CA VAL A 129 2.85 -4.61 15.39
C VAL A 129 3.99 -3.61 15.43
N TRP A 130 3.76 -2.42 15.98
CA TRP A 130 4.83 -1.44 16.19
C TRP A 130 5.93 -1.99 17.10
N GLY A 131 7.16 -1.52 16.88
CA GLY A 131 8.34 -1.96 17.65
C GLY A 131 8.86 -3.37 17.31
N LYS A 132 8.20 -4.13 16.43
CA LYS A 132 8.64 -5.49 16.04
C LYS A 132 9.64 -5.52 14.87
N GLY A 133 9.93 -4.37 14.28
CA GLY A 133 10.86 -4.23 13.15
C GLY A 133 10.33 -4.77 11.82
N ILE A 134 9.02 -4.97 11.69
CA ILE A 134 8.36 -5.43 10.44
C ILE A 134 8.60 -4.41 9.32
N MET A 135 8.34 -3.13 9.57
CA MET A 135 8.51 -2.09 8.57
C MET A 135 9.95 -1.95 8.10
N THR A 136 10.92 -2.13 9.01
CA THR A 136 12.34 -2.10 8.65
C THR A 136 12.72 -3.23 7.69
N GLU A 137 12.20 -4.44 7.91
CA GLU A 137 12.44 -5.58 7.02
C GLU A 137 11.76 -5.38 5.67
N ALA A 138 10.47 -4.99 5.69
CA ALA A 138 9.70 -4.71 4.48
C ALA A 138 10.34 -3.62 3.63
N LEU A 139 10.76 -2.50 4.22
CA LEU A 139 11.38 -1.39 3.51
C LEU A 139 12.71 -1.79 2.87
N ARG A 140 13.57 -2.54 3.58
CA ARG A 140 14.84 -3.03 3.03
C ARG A 140 14.64 -3.93 1.82
N ALA A 141 13.67 -4.83 1.89
CA ALA A 141 13.34 -5.71 0.78
C ALA A 141 12.74 -4.92 -0.40
N TYR A 142 11.86 -3.96 -0.09
CA TYR A 142 11.18 -3.12 -1.08
C TYR A 142 12.12 -2.18 -1.83
N SER A 143 13.14 -1.63 -1.15
CA SER A 143 14.11 -0.73 -1.76
C SER A 143 15.34 -1.43 -2.35
N LYS A 144 15.38 -2.77 -2.35
CA LYS A 144 16.53 -3.50 -2.89
C LYS A 144 16.51 -3.41 -4.41
N ASP A 145 17.61 -2.93 -4.99
CA ASP A 145 17.84 -2.98 -6.44
C ASP A 145 18.16 -4.42 -6.85
N GLU A 146 17.54 -4.93 -7.92
CA GLU A 146 17.81 -6.28 -8.46
C GLU A 146 19.21 -6.40 -9.12
N LYS A 147 20.04 -5.35 -9.07
CA LYS A 147 21.39 -5.34 -9.67
C LYS A 147 22.44 -6.22 -8.99
N GLU A 148 22.10 -7.01 -7.96
CA GLU A 148 22.99 -8.07 -7.46
C GLU A 148 22.60 -9.43 -8.07
N GLY A 149 22.80 -9.53 -9.38
CA GLY A 149 22.61 -10.73 -10.19
C GLY A 149 23.54 -10.70 -11.40
N GLY A 150 24.83 -10.48 -11.15
CA GLY A 150 25.88 -10.51 -12.17
C GLY A 150 27.11 -11.18 -11.58
N ASP A 151 27.31 -12.43 -11.99
CA ASP A 151 28.54 -13.22 -11.91
C ASP A 151 29.72 -12.50 -12.61
#